data_AF-A0A534N196-F1
#
_entry.id   AF-A0A534N196-F1
#
_cell.length_a   1.000
_cell.length_b   1.000
_cell.length_c   1.000
_cell.angle_alpha   90.00
_cell.angle_beta   90.00
_cell.angle_gamma   90.00
#
_symmetry.space_group_name_H-M   'P 1'
#
loop_
_entity.id
_entity.type
_entity.pdbx_description
1 polymer ?
#
loop_
_entity_poly.entity_id
_entity_poly.type
_entity_poly.pdbx_seq_one_letter_code
_entity_poly.pdbx_strand_id
1 'polypeptide(L)'
;KFILVAAWPKAIHLGHGRGVLFLDAQATGPKREALEAIATAKAGGPMNIYMSMMTEPPEVRTARIEFRFIGKRSRFRIGNRVRVEFEPMRNPVTGEDHFLIGQLPTGLFTKSEEFFSAKNFRVAVNGFEFNYPGRNAILAASTWRGPTPAKPHA
;
A
#
# COMPACT_ATOMS: atom_id res chain seq x y z
N LYS A 1 -6.36 3.94 -9.21
CA LYS A 1 -5.59 2.90 -8.48
C LYS A 1 -4.15 3.38 -8.47
N PHE A 2 -3.45 3.27 -7.35
CA PHE A 2 -2.01 3.47 -7.33
C PHE A 2 -1.36 2.32 -6.55
N ILE A 3 -0.07 2.08 -6.80
CA ILE A 3 0.76 1.16 -6.02
C ILE A 3 1.98 1.95 -5.55
N LEU A 4 2.25 1.92 -4.25
CA LEU A 4 3.51 2.37 -3.68
C LEU A 4 4.39 1.15 -3.43
N VAL A 5 5.56 1.11 -4.06
CA VAL A 5 6.64 0.22 -3.65
C VAL A 5 7.58 1.04 -2.79
N ALA A 6 7.79 0.63 -1.54
CA ALA A 6 8.65 1.34 -0.61
C ALA A 6 9.38 0.39 0.32
N ALA A 7 10.51 0.86 0.84
CA ALA A 7 11.22 0.21 1.93
C ALA A 7 11.90 1.24 2.83
N TRP A 8 12.00 0.85 4.10
CA TRP A 8 12.75 1.56 5.14
C TRP A 8 13.85 0.63 5.67
N PRO A 9 15.04 1.15 6.00
CA PRO A 9 16.13 0.34 6.55
C PRO A 9 15.83 -0.13 7.99
N LYS A 10 14.93 0.56 8.71
CA LYS A 10 14.49 0.24 10.07
C LYS A 10 12.97 0.48 10.17
N ALA A 11 12.45 0.63 11.39
CA ALA A 11 11.06 1.00 11.63
C ALA A 11 10.69 2.30 10.88
N ILE A 12 9.51 2.33 10.27
CA ILE A 12 9.06 3.42 9.37
C ILE A 12 9.13 4.82 10.01
N HIS A 13 8.86 4.92 11.32
CA HIS A 13 8.88 6.20 12.05
C HIS A 13 10.29 6.75 12.28
N LEU A 14 11.34 5.99 11.99
CA LEU A 14 12.73 6.46 12.02
C LEU A 14 13.15 7.11 10.68
N GLY A 15 12.23 7.21 9.71
CA GLY A 15 12.49 7.83 8.43
C GLY A 15 13.47 7.04 7.56
N HIS A 16 14.12 7.73 6.62
CA HIS A 16 15.03 7.15 5.63
C HIS A 16 14.36 6.18 4.64
N GLY A 17 13.06 6.34 4.41
CA GLY A 17 12.35 5.59 3.40
C GLY A 17 12.81 5.95 1.99
N ARG A 18 12.65 4.99 1.09
CA ARG A 18 12.68 5.23 -0.36
C ARG A 18 11.45 4.59 -0.98
N GLY A 19 10.96 5.15 -2.09
CA GLY A 19 9.82 4.58 -2.77
C GLY A 19 9.68 4.99 -4.23
N VAL A 20 8.79 4.28 -4.92
CA VAL A 20 8.30 4.60 -6.26
C VAL A 20 6.78 4.46 -6.27
N LEU A 21 6.10 5.46 -6.80
CA LEU A 21 4.65 5.48 -6.97
C LEU A 21 4.30 5.13 -8.42
N PHE A 22 3.36 4.20 -8.58
CA PHE A 22 2.74 3.90 -9.86
C PHE A 22 1.30 4.36 -9.86
N LEU A 23 0.96 5.27 -10.78
CA LEU A 23 -0.41 5.63 -11.10
C LEU A 23 -0.93 4.73 -12.23
N ASP A 24 -2.19 4.34 -12.14
CA ASP A 24 -2.82 3.50 -13.17
C ASP A 24 -2.92 4.25 -14.51
N ALA A 25 -2.38 3.67 -15.58
CA ALA A 25 -2.45 4.20 -16.94
C ALA A 25 -3.89 4.40 -17.44
N GLN A 26 -4.88 3.73 -16.84
CA GLN A 26 -6.29 3.92 -17.17
C GLN A 26 -6.93 5.15 -16.49
N ALA A 27 -6.23 5.84 -15.59
CA ALA A 27 -6.70 7.11 -15.04
C ALA A 27 -6.32 8.25 -16.00
N THR A 28 -7.32 9.02 -16.45
CA THR A 28 -7.15 10.15 -17.38
C THR A 28 -7.83 11.40 -16.85
N GLY A 29 -7.42 12.57 -17.37
CA GLY A 29 -8.02 13.87 -17.04
C GLY A 29 -8.09 14.14 -15.53
N PRO A 30 -9.21 14.70 -15.03
CA PRO A 30 -9.37 15.05 -13.62
C PRO A 30 -9.18 13.88 -12.65
N LYS A 31 -9.51 12.64 -13.08
CA LYS A 31 -9.31 11.45 -12.26
C LYS A 31 -7.84 11.14 -12.04
N ARG A 32 -6.99 11.40 -13.03
CA ARG A 32 -5.54 11.23 -12.92
C ARG A 32 -4.95 12.25 -11.97
N GLU A 33 -5.33 13.52 -12.14
CA GLU A 33 -4.88 14.62 -11.28
C GLU A 33 -5.25 14.39 -9.82
N ALA A 34 -6.50 14.00 -9.54
CA ALA A 34 -6.95 13.67 -8.20
C ALA A 34 -6.17 12.47 -7.60
N LEU A 35 -5.95 11.43 -8.41
CA LEU A 35 -5.20 10.25 -7.98
C LEU A 35 -3.74 10.60 -7.65
N GLU A 36 -3.09 11.41 -8.49
CA GLU A 36 -1.74 11.89 -8.25
C GLU A 36 -1.69 12.73 -6.98
N ALA A 37 -2.60 13.69 -6.81
CA ALA A 37 -2.64 14.54 -5.64
C ALA A 37 -2.82 13.74 -4.34
N ILE A 38 -3.65 12.69 -4.34
CA ILE A 38 -3.79 11.78 -3.20
C ILE A 38 -2.51 10.96 -2.99
N ALA A 39 -1.99 10.33 -4.04
CA ALA A 39 -0.85 9.42 -3.95
C ALA A 39 0.44 10.12 -3.50
N THR A 40 0.65 11.37 -3.92
CA THR A 40 1.81 12.18 -3.53
C THR A 40 1.53 13.09 -2.31
N ALA A 41 0.44 12.85 -1.60
CA ALA A 41 0.01 13.62 -0.42
C ALA A 41 -0.25 15.13 -0.63
N LYS A 42 -0.29 15.64 -1.87
CA LYS A 42 -0.66 17.04 -2.18
C LYS A 42 -2.10 17.35 -1.74
N ALA A 43 -2.98 16.35 -1.72
CA ALA A 43 -4.34 16.47 -1.19
C ALA A 43 -4.41 16.33 0.35
N GLY A 44 -3.27 16.15 1.03
CA GLY A 44 -3.18 15.85 2.45
C GLY A 44 -3.59 14.41 2.79
N GLY A 45 -4.19 14.22 3.97
CA GLY A 45 -4.68 12.93 4.41
C GLY A 45 -3.58 11.95 4.85
N PRO A 46 -3.91 10.65 5.00
CA PRO A 46 -2.98 9.68 5.58
C PRO A 46 -1.71 9.47 4.75
N MET A 47 -1.75 9.72 3.44
CA MET A 47 -0.56 9.63 2.60
C MET A 47 0.54 10.59 3.02
N ASN A 48 0.21 11.73 3.65
CA ASN A 48 1.20 12.68 4.16
C ASN A 48 2.16 12.05 5.16
N ILE A 49 1.67 11.11 5.99
CA ILE A 49 2.49 10.41 6.98
C ILE A 49 3.49 9.46 6.29
N TYR A 50 3.06 8.73 5.25
CA TYR A 50 3.98 7.87 4.51
C TYR A 50 5.04 8.68 3.77
N MET A 51 4.64 9.79 3.15
CA MET A 51 5.54 10.66 2.40
C MET A 51 6.52 11.40 3.32
N SER A 52 6.10 11.83 4.51
CA SER A 52 6.98 12.51 5.49
C SER A 52 8.07 11.61 6.06
N MET A 53 7.95 10.28 5.93
CA MET A 53 8.94 9.31 6.39
C MET A 53 9.90 8.85 5.28
N MET A 54 9.81 9.44 4.08
CA MET A 54 10.76 9.20 2.99
C MET A 54 11.94 10.16 3.07
N THR A 55 13.10 9.74 2.59
CA THR A 55 14.29 10.60 2.44
C THR A 55 14.04 11.68 1.39
N GLU A 56 13.43 11.28 0.28
CA GLU A 56 13.04 12.14 -0.83
C GLU A 56 11.64 11.74 -1.32
N PRO A 57 10.87 12.67 -1.93
CA PRO A 57 9.61 12.32 -2.56
C PRO A 57 9.79 11.18 -3.57
N PRO A 58 8.93 10.14 -3.55
CA PRO A 58 9.06 9.01 -4.46
C PRO A 58 8.85 9.43 -5.92
N GLU A 59 9.62 8.84 -6.83
CA GLU A 59 9.38 9.00 -8.28
C GLU A 59 7.96 8.56 -8.63
N VAL A 60 7.24 9.37 -9.41
CA VAL A 60 5.89 9.06 -9.87
C VAL A 60 5.95 8.56 -11.31
N ARG A 61 5.46 7.33 -11.53
CA ARG A 61 5.43 6.66 -12.83
C ARG A 61 4.01 6.27 -13.19
N THR A 62 3.77 6.03 -14.47
CA THR A 62 2.50 5.50 -14.97
C THR A 62 2.67 4.05 -15.41
N ALA A 63 1.75 3.17 -15.02
CA ALA A 63 1.74 1.79 -15.48
C ALA A 63 0.32 1.21 -15.47
N ARG A 64 0.05 0.19 -16.29
CA ARG A 64 -1.22 -0.55 -16.21
C ARG A 64 -1.27 -1.33 -14.89
N ILE A 65 -2.20 -0.97 -14.02
CA ILE A 65 -2.39 -1.64 -12.73
C ILE A 65 -3.59 -2.57 -12.80
N GLU A 66 -3.33 -3.84 -12.53
CA GLU A 66 -4.39 -4.81 -12.31
C GLU A 66 -4.53 -5.05 -10.83
N PHE A 67 -5.75 -4.92 -10.33
CA PHE A 67 -6.07 -5.00 -8.91
C PHE A 67 -7.42 -5.67 -8.75
N ARG A 68 -7.50 -6.62 -7.82
CA ARG A 68 -8.76 -7.20 -7.34
C ARG A 68 -8.76 -7.20 -5.82
N PHE A 69 -9.81 -6.65 -5.24
CA PHE A 69 -10.05 -6.58 -3.80
C PHE A 69 -11.11 -7.61 -3.42
N ILE A 70 -10.68 -8.79 -2.96
CA ILE A 70 -11.56 -9.95 -2.68
C ILE A 70 -11.00 -10.70 -1.45
N GLY A 71 -10.91 -10.03 -0.29
CA GLY A 71 -10.43 -10.63 0.97
C GLY A 71 -9.13 -11.42 0.80
N LYS A 72 -9.14 -12.68 1.25
CA LYS A 72 -8.03 -13.66 1.13
C LYS A 72 -7.55 -13.97 -0.29
N ARG A 73 -8.29 -13.57 -1.35
CA ARG A 73 -7.93 -13.75 -2.77
C ARG A 73 -7.59 -12.43 -3.47
N SER A 74 -7.39 -11.37 -2.69
CA SER A 74 -6.95 -10.07 -3.19
C SER A 74 -5.60 -10.19 -3.88
N ARG A 75 -5.41 -9.40 -4.93
CA ARG A 75 -4.16 -9.40 -5.69
C ARG A 75 -3.97 -8.09 -6.44
N PHE A 76 -2.72 -7.75 -6.67
CA PHE A 76 -2.36 -6.66 -7.56
C PHE A 76 -1.10 -6.98 -8.36
N ARG A 77 -1.00 -6.41 -9.56
CA ARG A 77 0.17 -6.55 -10.41
C ARG A 77 0.40 -5.37 -11.34
N ILE A 78 1.66 -5.20 -11.72
CA ILE A 78 2.14 -4.34 -12.80
C ILE A 78 2.99 -5.19 -13.74
N GLY A 79 2.39 -5.66 -14.84
CA GLY A 79 3.06 -6.58 -15.78
C GLY A 79 3.75 -7.72 -15.03
N ASN A 80 5.06 -7.88 -15.29
CA ASN A 80 5.93 -8.83 -14.59
C ASN A 80 6.81 -8.18 -13.50
N ARG A 81 6.67 -6.87 -13.25
CA ARG A 81 7.55 -6.09 -12.37
C ARG A 81 7.09 -6.10 -10.91
N VAL A 82 5.78 -6.13 -10.70
CA VAL A 82 5.17 -6.21 -9.36
C VAL A 82 4.08 -7.27 -9.43
N ARG A 83 4.10 -8.22 -8.50
CA ARG A 83 3.07 -9.24 -8.35
C ARG A 83 2.90 -9.58 -6.88
N VAL A 84 1.72 -9.31 -6.35
CA VAL A 84 1.33 -9.72 -5.00
C VAL A 84 -0.03 -10.40 -5.05
N GLU A 85 -0.12 -11.58 -4.44
CA GLU A 85 -1.33 -12.38 -4.35
C GLU A 85 -1.51 -12.85 -2.92
N PHE A 86 -2.71 -12.70 -2.38
CA PHE A 86 -3.02 -13.05 -1.01
C PHE A 86 -3.49 -14.51 -0.94
N GLU A 87 -3.28 -15.12 0.22
CA GLU A 87 -3.88 -16.38 0.65
C GLU A 87 -4.10 -16.38 2.17
N PRO A 88 -4.95 -17.28 2.71
CA PRO A 88 -5.06 -17.47 4.15
C PRO A 88 -3.71 -17.68 4.83
N MET A 89 -3.58 -17.20 6.05
CA MET A 89 -2.53 -17.72 6.93
C MET A 89 -2.85 -19.20 7.23
N ARG A 90 -1.83 -19.94 7.68
CA ARG A 90 -1.97 -21.36 8.03
C ARG A 90 -1.71 -21.54 9.51
N ASN A 91 -2.55 -22.35 10.16
CA ASN A 91 -2.23 -22.83 11.50
C ASN A 91 -0.98 -23.74 11.39
N PRO A 92 0.10 -23.46 12.12
CA PRO A 92 1.34 -24.24 12.00
C PRO A 92 1.22 -25.68 12.50
N VAL A 93 0.19 -25.99 13.30
CA VAL A 93 -0.08 -27.34 13.82
C VAL A 93 -1.02 -28.11 12.92
N THR A 94 -2.16 -27.52 12.52
CA THR A 94 -3.21 -28.23 11.76
C THR A 94 -3.12 -28.05 10.25
N GLY A 95 -2.42 -27.02 9.76
CA GLY A 95 -2.37 -26.65 8.34
C GLY A 95 -3.67 -26.00 7.80
N GLU A 96 -4.69 -25.85 8.63
CA GLU A 96 -5.96 -25.24 8.23
C GLU A 96 -5.83 -23.72 7.99
N ASP A 97 -6.80 -23.15 7.28
CA ASP A 97 -6.91 -21.69 7.12
C ASP A 97 -6.99 -21.03 8.51
N HIS A 98 -6.13 -20.05 8.76
CA HIS A 98 -6.09 -19.24 9.98
C HIS A 98 -6.36 -17.77 9.64
N PHE A 99 -7.22 -17.14 10.42
CA PHE A 99 -7.69 -15.77 10.18
C PHE A 99 -7.46 -14.91 11.42
N LEU A 100 -6.86 -13.74 11.21
CA LEU A 100 -6.70 -12.72 12.22
C LEU A 100 -7.34 -11.43 11.70
N ILE A 101 -8.17 -10.82 12.54
CA ILE A 101 -8.71 -9.48 12.34
C ILE A 101 -8.23 -8.60 13.48
N GLY A 102 -7.48 -7.56 13.15
CA GLY A 102 -7.08 -6.52 14.10
C GLY A 102 -8.11 -5.41 14.14
N GLN A 103 -8.60 -5.06 15.34
CA GLN A 103 -9.45 -3.89 15.55
C GLN A 103 -8.58 -2.72 16.05
N LEU A 104 -8.70 -1.57 15.38
CA LEU A 104 -7.92 -0.37 15.66
C LEU A 104 -8.85 0.85 15.81
N PRO A 105 -9.69 0.94 16.87
CA PRO A 105 -10.66 2.02 17.00
C PRO A 105 -10.03 3.42 16.95
N THR A 106 -8.85 3.56 17.55
CA THR A 106 -8.03 4.78 17.55
C THR A 106 -6.99 4.83 16.43
N GLY A 107 -7.03 3.87 15.50
CA GLY A 107 -6.05 3.73 14.43
C GLY A 107 -5.98 4.95 13.52
N LEU A 108 -4.76 5.28 13.10
CA LEU A 108 -4.44 6.45 12.29
C LEU A 108 -4.81 6.26 10.82
N PHE A 109 -4.53 5.08 10.26
CA PHE A 109 -4.75 4.76 8.84
C PHE A 109 -6.04 3.99 8.60
N THR A 110 -6.32 3.03 9.48
CA THR A 110 -7.36 2.01 9.33
C THR A 110 -8.05 1.85 10.68
N LYS A 111 -9.31 1.39 10.65
CA LYS A 111 -10.07 1.05 11.86
C LYS A 111 -10.17 -0.45 12.10
N SER A 112 -9.93 -1.25 11.07
CA SER A 112 -9.88 -2.69 11.10
C SER A 112 -8.96 -3.19 10.00
N GLU A 113 -8.27 -4.29 10.26
CA GLU A 113 -7.32 -4.92 9.34
C GLU A 113 -7.54 -6.43 9.31
N GLU A 114 -7.62 -7.00 8.12
CA GLU A 114 -7.61 -8.45 7.90
C GLU A 114 -6.18 -8.88 7.54
N PHE A 115 -5.67 -9.90 8.23
CA PHE A 115 -4.32 -10.40 8.04
C PHE A 115 -4.32 -11.71 7.25
N PHE A 116 -3.42 -11.78 6.28
CA PHE A 116 -3.26 -12.85 5.31
C PHE A 116 -1.78 -13.16 5.11
N SER A 117 -1.49 -14.17 4.29
CA SER A 117 -0.16 -14.43 3.77
C SER A 117 -0.08 -13.98 2.30
N ALA A 118 1.09 -13.49 1.89
CA ALA A 118 1.39 -13.21 0.50
C ALA A 118 1.85 -14.49 -0.21
N LYS A 119 0.90 -15.23 -0.80
CA LYS A 119 1.18 -16.41 -1.64
C LYS A 119 2.30 -16.16 -2.64
N ASN A 120 2.19 -15.01 -3.31
CA ASN A 120 3.24 -14.47 -4.15
C ASN A 120 3.55 -13.05 -3.66
N PHE A 121 4.83 -12.72 -3.56
CA PHE A 121 5.32 -11.36 -3.40
C PHE A 121 6.60 -11.21 -4.20
N ARG A 122 6.51 -10.59 -5.38
CA ARG A 122 7.66 -10.30 -6.23
C ARG A 122 7.62 -8.86 -6.68
N VAL A 123 8.74 -8.17 -6.50
CA VAL A 123 8.97 -6.80 -6.96
C VAL A 123 10.36 -6.76 -7.59
N ALA A 124 10.45 -6.25 -8.81
CA ALA A 124 11.68 -6.01 -9.56
C ALA A 124 11.50 -4.71 -10.35
N VAL A 125 11.72 -3.57 -9.69
CA VAL A 125 11.45 -2.25 -10.26
C VAL A 125 12.24 -1.15 -9.56
N ASN A 126 12.82 -0.20 -10.31
CA ASN A 126 13.46 1.01 -9.76
C ASN A 126 14.45 0.73 -8.59
N GLY A 127 15.31 -0.29 -8.74
CA GLY A 127 16.27 -0.70 -7.70
C GLY A 127 15.64 -1.36 -6.46
N PHE A 128 14.37 -1.75 -6.53
CA PHE A 128 13.74 -2.65 -5.57
C PHE A 128 13.71 -4.06 -6.13
N GLU A 129 14.28 -4.98 -5.36
CA GLU A 129 14.21 -6.42 -5.60
C GLU A 129 13.69 -7.10 -4.34
N PHE A 130 12.42 -7.50 -4.35
CA PHE A 130 11.78 -8.18 -3.24
C PHE A 130 11.26 -9.53 -3.70
N ASN A 131 11.53 -10.57 -2.92
CA ASN A 131 10.98 -11.91 -3.12
C ASN A 131 10.60 -12.49 -1.76
N TYR A 132 9.36 -12.24 -1.33
CA TYR A 132 8.90 -12.50 0.04
C TYR A 132 7.61 -13.35 0.06
N PRO A 133 7.56 -14.51 -0.63
CA PRO A 133 6.40 -15.39 -0.54
C PRO A 133 6.19 -15.88 0.90
N GLY A 134 4.95 -16.14 1.27
CA GLY A 134 4.57 -16.61 2.61
C GLY A 134 4.63 -15.55 3.71
N ARG A 135 5.07 -14.32 3.41
CA ARG A 135 5.16 -13.22 4.40
C ARG A 135 3.83 -12.49 4.57
N ASN A 136 3.77 -11.59 5.54
CA ASN A 136 2.56 -10.87 5.92
C ASN A 136 1.93 -10.11 4.74
N ALA A 137 0.61 -10.20 4.62
CA ALA A 137 -0.22 -9.39 3.74
C ALA A 137 -1.41 -8.83 4.54
N ILE A 138 -1.58 -7.51 4.52
CA ILE A 138 -2.66 -6.84 5.25
C ILE A 138 -3.66 -6.27 4.26
N LEU A 139 -4.95 -6.46 4.54
CA LEU A 139 -6.04 -5.84 3.83
C LEU A 139 -6.82 -4.94 4.77
N ALA A 140 -7.09 -3.72 4.33
CA ALA A 140 -7.96 -2.80 5.06
C ALA A 140 -8.83 -2.00 4.08
N ALA A 141 -10.05 -1.69 4.52
CA ALA A 141 -10.93 -0.78 3.82
C ALA A 141 -11.10 0.48 4.68
N SER A 142 -10.95 1.65 4.07
CA SER A 142 -11.14 2.93 4.75
C SER A 142 -11.66 3.96 3.77
N THR A 143 -12.54 4.83 4.25
CA THR A 143 -13.07 5.95 3.48
C THR A 143 -12.43 7.22 4.00
N TRP A 144 -11.79 7.96 3.10
CA TRP A 144 -11.25 9.28 3.41
C TRP A 144 -11.96 10.34 2.56
N ARG A 145 -12.22 11.49 3.17
CA ARG A 145 -12.73 12.69 2.50
C ARG A 145 -11.79 13.86 2.80
N GLY A 146 -11.34 14.56 1.78
CA GLY A 146 -10.51 15.76 1.90
C GLY A 146 -10.31 16.46 0.55
N PRO A 147 -9.57 17.57 0.50
CA PRO A 147 -8.68 18.08 1.55
C PRO A 147 -9.45 18.66 2.73
N THR A 148 -9.08 18.30 3.96
CA THR A 148 -9.43 19.12 5.12
C THR A 148 -8.44 20.28 5.14
N PRO A 149 -8.86 21.56 5.29
CA PRO A 149 -7.93 22.67 5.47
C PRO A 149 -6.91 22.30 6.54
N ALA A 150 -5.63 22.61 6.30
CA ALA A 150 -4.60 22.46 7.33
C ALA A 150 -5.11 23.17 8.58
N LYS A 151 -5.23 22.45 9.71
CA LYS A 151 -5.37 23.15 10.99
C LYS A 151 -4.11 24.00 11.13
N PRO A 152 -4.21 25.33 11.34
CA PRO A 152 -3.03 26.12 11.66
C PRO A 152 -2.40 25.47 12.89
N HIS A 153 -1.10 25.18 12.79
CA HIS A 153 -0.31 24.75 13.94
C HIS A 153 -0.45 25.84 15.01
N ALA A 154 -0.98 25.46 16.18
CA ALA A 154 -0.89 26.25 17.39
C ALA A 154 0.46 25.98 18.07
#